data_AF-A0AAD5QPF6-F1
#
_entry.id   AF-A0AAD5QPF6-F1
#
_cell.length_a   1.000
_cell.length_b   1.000
_cell.length_c   1.000
_cell.angle_alpha   90.00
_cell.angle_beta   90.00
_cell.angle_gamma   90.00
#
_symmetry.space_group_name_H-M   'P 1'
#
loop_
_entity.id
_entity.type
_entity.pdbx_description
1 polymer ?
#
loop_
_entity_poly.entity_id
_entity_poly.type
_entity_poly.pdbx_seq_one_letter_code
_entity_poly.pdbx_strand_id
1 'polypeptide(L)' 'MLLIVLSESTKLRAHRTVVESTVRERFREFEAGNEELTDRPRPGQPSELDDEDLIPGLENEPSSSSRELTVELGVSHTTV' A
#
# COMPACT_ATOMS: atom_id res chain seq x y z
N MET A 1 -2.05 -26.88 16.72
CA MET A 1 -3.18 -26.00 16.34
C MET A 1 -3.13 -25.61 14.86
N LEU A 2 -2.00 -25.08 14.35
CA LEU A 2 -1.83 -24.71 12.93
C LEU A 2 -2.14 -25.85 11.93
N LEU A 3 -1.73 -27.09 12.25
CA LEU A 3 -1.99 -28.28 11.42
C LEU A 3 -3.49 -28.60 11.26
N ILE A 4 -4.32 -28.27 12.25
CA ILE A 4 -5.77 -28.52 12.21
C ILE A 4 -6.44 -27.53 11.26
N VAL A 5 -6.06 -26.24 11.34
CA VAL A 5 -6.58 -25.18 10.47
C VAL A 5 -6.21 -25.45 9.01
N LEU A 6 -4.99 -25.90 8.73
CA LEU A 6 -4.55 -26.26 7.39
C LEU A 6 -5.31 -27.49 6.85
N SER A 7 -5.46 -28.54 7.66
CA SER A 7 -6.23 -29.72 7.30
C SER A 7 -7.69 -29.37 6.97
N GLU A 8 -8.36 -28.56 7.80
CA GLU A 8 -9.75 -28.17 7.57
C GLU A 8 -9.92 -27.18 6.40
N SER A 9 -8.93 -26.30 6.14
CA SER A 9 -8.94 -25.37 4.99
C SER A 9 -8.87 -26.10 3.65
N THR A 10 -8.13 -27.21 3.56
CA THR A 10 -8.07 -28.02 2.34
C THR A 10 -9.38 -28.74 2.04
N LYS A 11 -10.22 -28.95 3.06
CA LYS A 11 -11.48 -29.69 2.97
C LYS A 11 -12.64 -28.87 2.42
N LEU A 12 -12.54 -27.53 2.45
CA LEU A 12 -13.69 -26.63 2.30
C LEU A 12 -13.79 -25.86 0.97
N ARG A 13 -12.89 -26.03 0.01
CA ARG A 13 -13.09 -25.55 -1.39
C ARG A 13 -11.96 -26.06 -2.29
N ALA A 14 -12.30 -26.91 -3.25
CA ALA A 14 -11.38 -27.50 -4.22
C ALA A 14 -10.74 -26.53 -5.24
N HIS A 15 -10.55 -25.25 -4.92
CA HIS A 15 -9.93 -24.31 -5.88
C HIS A 15 -9.12 -23.13 -5.30
N ARG A 16 -9.08 -22.92 -3.98
CA ARG A 16 -8.29 -21.81 -3.41
C ARG A 16 -7.69 -22.20 -2.07
N THR A 17 -6.63 -23.00 -2.13
CA THR A 17 -5.81 -23.34 -0.96
C THR A 17 -4.80 -22.22 -0.73
N VAL A 18 -4.71 -21.73 0.50
CA VAL A 18 -3.66 -20.78 0.92
C VAL A 18 -2.37 -21.53 1.23
N VAL A 19 -1.22 -20.92 0.96
CA VAL A 19 0.09 -21.51 1.27
C VAL A 19 0.31 -21.50 2.78
N GLU A 20 1.00 -22.51 3.32
CA GLU A 20 1.28 -22.62 4.76
C GLU A 20 1.92 -21.35 5.34
N SER A 21 2.81 -20.70 4.58
CA SER A 21 3.47 -19.45 4.98
C SER A 21 2.46 -18.35 5.29
N THR A 22 1.44 -18.18 4.45
CA THR A 22 0.36 -17.21 4.64
C THR A 22 -0.42 -17.49 5.93
N VAL A 23 -0.73 -18.76 6.21
CA VAL A 23 -1.44 -19.15 7.45
C VAL A 23 -0.59 -18.89 8.68
N ARG A 24 0.72 -19.16 8.60
CA ARG A 24 1.65 -18.91 9.69
C ARG A 24 1.81 -17.41 9.99
N GLU A 25 1.90 -16.58 8.95
CA GLU A 25 1.96 -15.12 9.10
C GLU A 25 0.68 -14.58 9.73
N ARG A 26 -0.49 -14.97 9.23
CA ARG A 26 -1.78 -14.58 9.82
C ARG A 26 -1.93 -15.04 11.26
N PHE A 27 -1.43 -16.23 11.61
CA PHE A 27 -1.47 -16.70 13.00
C PHE A 27 -0.59 -15.85 13.92
N ARG A 28 0.58 -15.40 13.44
CA ARG A 28 1.43 -14.47 14.21
C ARG A 28 0.78 -13.11 14.41
N GLU A 29 0.09 -12.59 13.38
CA GLU A 29 -0.70 -11.35 13.51
C GLU A 29 -1.78 -11.49 14.57
N PHE A 30 -2.49 -12.62 14.55
CA PHE A 30 -3.51 -12.96 15.54
C PHE A 30 -2.93 -13.07 16.97
N GLU A 31 -1.78 -13.73 17.14
CA GLU A 31 -1.07 -13.77 18.43
C GLU A 31 -0.61 -12.38 18.91
N ALA A 32 -0.34 -11.47 17.98
CA ALA A 32 -0.04 -10.06 18.28
C ALA A 32 -1.30 -9.21 18.56
N GLY A 33 -2.50 -9.81 18.56
CA GLY A 33 -3.78 -9.13 18.78
C GLY A 33 -4.35 -8.42 17.55
N ASN A 34 -3.78 -8.64 16.36
CA ASN A 34 -4.36 -8.16 15.11
C ASN A 34 -5.25 -9.23 14.49
N GLU A 35 -6.57 -9.09 14.69
CA GLU A 35 -7.58 -10.00 14.16
C GLU A 35 -8.15 -9.54 12.81
N GLU A 36 -7.62 -8.47 12.21
CA GLU A 36 -8.09 -7.96 10.93
C GLU A 36 -7.77 -8.92 9.79
N LEU A 37 -8.82 -9.38 9.11
CA LEU A 37 -8.70 -10.27 7.95
C LEU A 37 -8.47 -9.50 6.64
N THR A 38 -8.60 -8.19 6.67
CA THR A 38 -8.34 -7.32 5.51
C THR A 38 -6.87 -7.28 5.17
N ASP A 39 -6.57 -7.01 3.90
CA ASP A 39 -5.21 -6.75 3.48
C ASP A 39 -4.76 -5.40 4.07
N ARG A 40 -3.52 -5.37 4.56
CA ARG A 40 -2.89 -4.11 4.96
C ARG A 40 -2.79 -3.20 3.73
N PRO A 41 -2.81 -1.87 3.92
CA PRO A 41 -2.46 -0.95 2.85
C PRO A 41 -1.14 -1.39 2.23
N ARG A 42 -1.15 -1.59 0.91
CA ARG A 42 0.09 -1.91 0.21
C ARG A 42 0.97 -0.66 0.26
N PRO A 43 2.27 -0.79 0.52
CA PRO A 43 3.17 0.33 0.33
C PRO A 43 3.00 0.82 -1.11
N GLY A 44 2.58 2.07 -1.25
CA GLY A 44 2.48 2.73 -2.54
C GLY A 44 3.87 2.94 -3.14
N GLN A 45 3.90 3.40 -4.40
CA GLN A 45 5.12 3.98 -4.93
C GLN A 45 5.50 5.19 -4.06
N PRO A 46 6.76 5.32 -3.62
CA PRO A 46 7.21 6.54 -2.95
C PRO A 46 6.91 7.75 -3.83
N SER A 47 6.29 8.79 -3.28
CA SER A 47 6.04 10.01 -4.03
C SER A 47 7.37 10.69 -4.35
N GLU A 48 7.54 11.14 -5.59
CA GLU A 48 8.70 11.95 -6.00
C GLU A 48 8.55 13.42 -5.57
N LEU A 49 7.32 13.85 -5.25
CA LEU A 49 6.98 15.21 -4.86
C LEU A 49 6.04 15.18 -3.65
N ASP A 50 6.35 15.98 -2.62
CA ASP A 50 5.47 16.18 -1.48
C ASP A 50 4.48 17.31 -1.75
N ASP A 51 3.27 17.20 -1.21
CA ASP A 51 2.25 18.25 -1.28
C ASP A 51 2.76 19.53 -0.57
N GLU A 52 3.58 19.40 0.47
CA GLU A 52 4.20 20.53 1.16
C GLU A 52 5.14 21.37 0.25
N ASP A 53 5.70 20.75 -0.79
CA ASP A 53 6.56 21.43 -1.77
C ASP A 53 5.76 22.00 -2.95
N LEU A 54 4.65 21.35 -3.33
CA LEU A 54 3.80 21.76 -4.45
C LEU A 54 2.84 22.92 -4.10
N ILE A 55 2.24 22.87 -2.90
CA ILE A 55 1.23 23.85 -2.46
C ILE A 55 1.77 25.29 -2.50
N PRO A 56 2.98 25.60 -1.99
CA PRO A 56 3.53 26.95 -2.05
C PRO A 56 3.70 27.48 -3.48
N GLY A 57 4.04 26.63 -4.45
CA GLY A 57 4.16 27.02 -5.86
C GLY A 57 2.82 27.47 -6.45
N LEU A 58 1.73 26.79 -6.08
CA LEU A 58 0.37 27.14 -6.49
C LEU A 58 -0.18 28.37 -5.76
N GLU A 59 0.17 28.56 -4.50
CA GLU A 59 -0.32 29.69 -3.70
C GLU A 59 0.38 31.02 -4.06
N ASN A 60 1.69 30.98 -4.32
CA ASN A 60 2.44 32.18 -4.67
C ASN A 60 2.13 32.68 -6.09
N GLU A 61 1.95 31.75 -7.04
CA GLU A 61 1.62 32.10 -8.42
C GLU A 61 0.55 31.13 -8.97
N PRO A 62 -0.75 31.40 -8.71
CA PRO A 62 -1.84 30.50 -9.10
C PRO A 62 -2.06 30.42 -10.62
N SER A 63 -1.41 31.28 -11.39
CA SER A 63 -1.39 31.22 -12.86
C SER A 63 -0.25 30.38 -13.44
N SER A 64 0.65 29.85 -12.60
CA SER A 64 1.76 29.02 -13.04
C SER A 64 1.26 27.77 -13.76
N SER A 65 1.83 27.53 -14.93
CA SER A 65 1.57 26.31 -15.67
C SER A 65 2.29 25.13 -15.03
N SER A 66 1.76 23.92 -15.20
CA SER A 66 2.44 22.70 -14.74
C SER A 66 3.85 22.54 -15.33
N ARG A 67 4.13 23.12 -16.50
CA ARG A 67 5.50 23.14 -17.06
C ARG A 67 6.45 24.03 -16.27
N GLU A 68 6.00 25.19 -15.82
CA GLU A 68 6.83 26.07 -14.98
C GLU A 68 7.13 25.41 -13.64
N LEU A 69 6.11 24.80 -13.02
CA LEU A 69 6.25 24.06 -11.76
C LEU A 69 7.20 22.87 -11.90
N THR A 70 7.19 22.14 -13.03
CA THR A 70 8.15 21.03 -13.23
C THR A 70 9.60 21.49 -13.31
N VAL A 71 9.85 22.68 -13.87
CA VAL A 71 11.19 23.25 -13.97
C VAL A 71 11.65 23.74 -12.60
N GLU A 72 10.75 24.35 -11.84
CA GLU A 72 11.01 24.86 -10.49
C GLU A 72 11.26 23.74 -9.48
N LEU A 73 10.42 22.70 -9.49
CA LEU A 73 10.48 21.57 -8.56
C LEU A 73 11.44 20.46 -9.02
N GLY A 74 11.92 20.52 -10.28
CA GLY A 74 12.86 19.54 -10.83
C GLY A 74 12.28 18.13 -11.03
N VAL A 75 10.95 18.02 -11.14
CA VAL A 75 10.24 16.74 -11.27
C VAL A 75 9.67 16.53 -12.68
N SER A 76 9.30 15.30 -13.00
CA SER A 76 8.64 14.98 -14.27
C SER A 76 7.29 15.68 -14.40
N HIS A 77 6.90 16.03 -15.63
CA HIS A 77 5.57 16.57 -15.94
C HIS A 77 4.42 15.60 -15.64
N THR A 78 4.69 14.31 -15.51
CA THR A 78 3.69 13.34 -15.05
C THR A 78 3.53 13.32 -13.53
N THR A 79 4.47 13.91 -12.79
CA THR A 79 4.48 13.99 -11.33
C THR A 79 3.70 15.21 -10.81
N VAL A 80 3.64 16.30 -11.60
CA VAL A 80 2.90 17.56 -11.33
C VAL A 80 1.52 17.52 -11.97
#